data_AF-A0A3M8WL34-F1
#
_entry.id   AF-A0A3M8WL34-F1
#
_cell.length_a   1.000
_cell.length_b   1.000
_cell.length_c   1.000
_cell.angle_alpha   90.00
_cell.angle_beta   90.00
_cell.angle_gamma   90.00
#
_symmetry.space_group_name_H-M   'P 1'
#
loop_
_entity.id
_entity.type
_entity.pdbx_description
1 polymer ?
#
loop_
_entity_poly.entity_id
_entity_poly.type
_entity_poly.pdbx_seq_one_letter_code
_entity_poly.pdbx_strand_id
1 'polypeptide(L)'
;MPAVVHEATAPAVHSLVSPADAREFARARLAALDRAGPPGAAVLRGTLRTWLTFHGSWDRTATELQVHRNTVRHRMARVAELLGADLQDPAVRMELWFALEWLSDDDF
;
A
#
# COMPACT_ATOMS: atom_id res chain seq x y z
N MET A 1 9.90 1.89 45.80
CA MET A 1 9.47 2.65 44.62
C MET A 1 9.87 1.84 43.39
N PRO A 2 8.95 1.19 42.67
CA PRO A 2 9.34 0.49 41.45
C PRO A 2 9.59 1.53 40.36
N ALA A 3 10.77 1.48 39.75
CA ALA A 3 11.08 2.30 38.59
C ALA A 3 10.23 1.81 37.41
N VAL A 4 9.41 2.69 36.85
CA VAL A 4 8.78 2.47 35.55
C VAL A 4 9.91 2.50 34.53
N VAL A 5 10.33 1.33 34.08
CA VAL A 5 11.23 1.22 32.92
C VAL A 5 10.38 1.60 31.72
N HIS A 6 10.54 2.84 31.25
CA HIS A 6 10.11 3.18 29.90
C HIS A 6 11.02 2.40 28.95
N GLU A 7 10.54 1.25 28.50
CA GLU A 7 11.10 0.57 27.35
C GLU A 7 10.86 1.50 26.15
N ALA A 8 11.83 2.38 25.90
CA ALA A 8 11.76 3.33 24.81
C ALA A 8 11.75 2.53 23.50
N THR A 9 10.56 2.30 22.96
CA THR A 9 10.41 1.84 21.58
C THR A 9 11.23 2.82 20.73
N ALA A 10 12.19 2.30 19.97
CA ALA A 10 13.00 3.13 19.09
C ALA A 10 12.07 4.00 18.24
N PRO A 11 12.35 5.30 18.08
CA PRO A 11 11.52 6.17 17.28
C PRO A 11 11.40 5.59 15.87
N ALA A 12 10.16 5.35 15.45
CA ALA A 12 9.87 4.80 14.13
C ALA A 12 9.54 5.95 13.17
N VAL A 13 9.88 5.81 11.88
CA VAL A 13 9.63 6.87 10.89
C VAL A 13 8.16 7.33 10.87
N HIS A 14 7.21 6.40 11.08
CA HIS A 14 5.79 6.72 11.14
C HIS A 14 5.41 7.64 12.32
N SER A 15 6.18 7.65 13.42
CA SER A 15 5.90 8.50 14.58
C SER A 15 6.25 9.97 14.35
N LEU A 16 6.95 10.29 13.25
CA LEU A 16 7.30 11.66 12.86
C LEU A 16 6.15 12.37 12.13
N VAL A 17 5.08 11.67 11.78
CA VAL A 17 3.95 12.20 11.01
C VAL A 17 2.69 12.22 11.88
N SER A 18 1.86 13.26 11.74
CA SER A 18 0.51 13.30 12.34
C SER A 18 -0.31 12.12 11.81
N PRO A 19 -0.87 11.24 12.69
CA PRO A 19 -1.71 10.14 12.24
C PRO A 19 -2.96 10.58 11.48
N ALA A 20 -3.50 11.77 11.80
CA ALA A 20 -4.67 12.31 11.12
C ALA A 20 -4.32 12.67 9.66
N ASP A 21 -3.25 13.45 9.49
CA ASP A 21 -2.77 13.91 8.18
C ASP A 21 -2.33 12.72 7.32
N ALA A 22 -1.67 11.73 7.91
CA ALA A 22 -1.25 10.52 7.21
C ALA A 22 -2.44 9.70 6.69
N ARG A 23 -3.51 9.55 7.49
CA ARG A 23 -4.74 8.87 7.08
C ARG A 23 -5.52 9.65 6.03
N GLU A 24 -5.59 10.98 6.16
CA GLU A 24 -6.22 11.83 5.15
C GLU A 24 -5.48 11.73 3.81
N PHE A 25 -4.16 11.83 3.86
CA PHE A 25 -3.29 11.61 2.71
C PHE A 25 -3.51 10.23 2.08
N ALA A 26 -3.49 9.16 2.88
CA ALA A 26 -3.69 7.80 2.40
C ALA A 26 -5.02 7.62 1.67
N ARG A 27 -6.12 8.12 2.25
CA ARG A 27 -7.45 8.09 1.62
C ARG A 27 -7.46 8.86 0.32
N ALA A 28 -6.96 10.11 0.32
CA ALA A 28 -6.93 10.93 -0.88
C ALA A 28 -6.08 10.28 -1.99
N ARG A 29 -4.91 9.73 -1.63
CA ARG A 29 -3.96 9.15 -2.57
C ARG A 29 -4.50 7.90 -3.26
N LEU A 30 -5.34 7.12 -2.55
CA LEU A 30 -5.87 5.83 -3.02
C LEU A 30 -7.34 5.86 -3.42
N ALA A 31 -8.04 6.99 -3.23
CA ALA A 31 -9.46 7.16 -3.54
C ALA A 31 -9.85 6.80 -4.98
N ALA A 32 -8.94 6.97 -5.95
CA ALA A 32 -9.24 6.61 -7.33
C ALA A 32 -9.41 5.10 -7.54
N LEU A 33 -8.86 4.25 -6.65
CA LEU A 33 -9.06 2.81 -6.70
C LEU A 33 -10.50 2.40 -6.33
N ASP A 34 -11.22 3.22 -5.56
CA ASP A 34 -12.61 2.97 -5.19
C ASP A 34 -13.56 3.05 -6.40
N ARG A 35 -13.11 3.67 -7.50
CA ARG A 35 -13.82 3.71 -8.79
C ARG A 35 -13.55 2.47 -9.65
N ALA A 36 -12.80 1.49 -9.14
CA ALA A 36 -12.54 0.27 -9.88
C ALA A 36 -13.82 -0.58 -10.03
N GLY A 37 -14.12 -0.98 -11.26
CA GLY A 37 -14.98 -2.13 -11.51
C GLY A 37 -14.30 -3.45 -11.07
N PRO A 38 -14.85 -4.62 -11.43
CA PRO A 38 -14.23 -5.90 -11.12
C PRO A 38 -12.73 -5.90 -11.47
N PRO A 39 -11.82 -6.35 -10.57
CA PRO A 39 -12.08 -7.15 -9.37
C PRO A 39 -12.39 -6.35 -8.08
N GLY A 40 -12.50 -5.01 -8.16
CA GLY A 40 -12.80 -4.14 -7.03
C GLY A 40 -11.56 -3.56 -6.32
N ALA A 41 -11.78 -2.49 -5.55
CA ALA A 41 -10.72 -1.71 -4.91
C ALA A 41 -9.87 -2.54 -3.94
N ALA A 42 -10.51 -3.36 -3.11
CA ALA A 42 -9.86 -4.25 -2.14
C ALA A 42 -8.81 -5.16 -2.79
N VAL A 43 -9.17 -5.82 -3.90
CA VAL A 43 -8.28 -6.73 -4.63
C VAL A 43 -7.11 -5.97 -5.26
N LEU A 44 -7.35 -4.76 -5.77
CA LEU A 44 -6.29 -3.92 -6.32
C LEU A 44 -5.34 -3.40 -5.23
N ARG A 45 -5.87 -2.94 -4.09
CA ARG A 45 -5.08 -2.53 -2.91
C ARG A 45 -4.23 -3.68 -2.39
N GLY A 46 -4.82 -4.88 -2.23
CA GLY A 46 -4.09 -6.09 -1.83
C GLY A 46 -3.01 -6.47 -2.82
N THR A 47 -3.30 -6.43 -4.13
CA THR A 47 -2.30 -6.73 -5.16
C THR A 47 -1.15 -5.72 -5.15
N LEU A 48 -1.44 -4.42 -4.99
CA LEU A 48 -0.43 -3.37 -4.89
C LEU A 48 0.44 -3.56 -3.64
N ARG A 49 -0.16 -3.83 -2.47
CA ARG A 49 0.57 -4.10 -1.22
C ARG A 49 1.54 -5.26 -1.40
N THR A 50 1.06 -6.42 -1.84
CA THR A 50 1.91 -7.59 -2.06
C THR A 50 3.02 -7.32 -3.09
N TRP A 51 2.71 -6.60 -4.16
CA TRP A 51 3.71 -6.25 -5.17
C TRP A 51 4.82 -5.34 -4.64
N LEU A 52 4.47 -4.36 -3.79
CA LEU A 52 5.44 -3.50 -3.11
C LEU A 52 6.29 -4.29 -2.11
N THR A 53 5.68 -5.20 -1.34
CA THR A 53 6.39 -6.11 -0.41
C THR A 53 7.46 -6.92 -1.13
N PHE A 54 7.19 -7.39 -2.35
CA PHE A 54 8.15 -8.13 -3.16
C PHE A 54 9.01 -7.26 -4.10
N HIS A 55 9.13 -5.97 -3.81
CA HIS A 55 9.95 -4.98 -4.54
C HIS A 55 9.64 -4.92 -6.04
N GLY A 56 8.39 -5.15 -6.39
CA GLY A 56 7.88 -5.11 -7.75
C GLY A 56 8.03 -6.40 -8.57
N SER A 57 8.33 -7.53 -7.92
CA SER A 57 8.45 -8.82 -8.59
C SER A 57 7.08 -9.38 -8.99
N TRP A 58 6.84 -9.52 -10.30
CA TRP A 58 5.61 -10.12 -10.83
C TRP A 58 5.42 -11.56 -10.39
N ASP A 59 6.48 -12.37 -10.48
CA ASP A 59 6.39 -13.81 -10.20
C ASP A 59 6.20 -14.07 -8.71
N ARG A 60 6.93 -13.37 -7.82
CA ARG A 60 6.73 -13.53 -6.37
C ARG A 60 5.36 -13.07 -5.91
N THR A 61 4.87 -11.96 -6.45
CA THR A 61 3.50 -11.47 -6.17
C THR A 61 2.45 -12.46 -6.65
N ALA A 62 2.65 -13.06 -7.82
CA ALA A 62 1.73 -14.04 -8.39
C ALA A 62 1.67 -15.32 -7.54
N THR A 63 2.83 -15.80 -7.09
CA THR A 63 2.94 -16.93 -6.17
C THR A 63 2.22 -16.65 -4.86
N GLU A 64 2.47 -15.50 -4.22
CA GLU A 64 1.83 -15.14 -2.95
C GLU A 64 0.31 -15.04 -3.08
N LEU A 65 -0.18 -14.38 -4.14
CA LEU A 65 -1.61 -14.19 -4.36
C LEU A 65 -2.29 -15.42 -4.99
N GLN A 66 -1.55 -16.49 -5.27
CA GLN A 66 -2.02 -17.70 -5.95
C GLN A 66 -2.76 -17.40 -7.27
N VAL A 67 -2.27 -16.44 -8.04
CA VAL A 67 -2.80 -16.08 -9.37
C VAL A 67 -1.73 -16.20 -10.43
N HIS A 68 -2.13 -16.18 -11.70
CA HIS A 68 -1.18 -16.11 -12.79
C HIS A 68 -0.46 -14.76 -12.84
N ARG A 69 0.83 -14.73 -13.23
CA ARG A 69 1.63 -13.49 -13.36
C ARG A 69 0.99 -12.42 -14.26
N ASN A 70 0.26 -12.84 -15.29
CA ASN A 70 -0.45 -11.90 -16.16
C ASN A 70 -1.59 -11.20 -15.41
N THR A 71 -2.28 -11.89 -14.51
CA THR A 71 -3.30 -11.28 -13.64
C THR A 71 -2.70 -10.17 -12.78
N VAL A 72 -1.53 -10.40 -12.19
CA VAL A 72 -0.81 -9.35 -11.44
C VAL A 72 -0.47 -8.17 -12.34
N ARG A 73 0.12 -8.41 -13.52
CA ARG A 73 0.45 -7.35 -14.48
C ARG A 73 -0.78 -6.52 -14.88
N HIS A 74 -1.90 -7.17 -15.16
CA HIS A 74 -3.15 -6.48 -15.52
C HIS A 74 -3.70 -5.65 -14.37
N ARG A 75 -3.73 -6.20 -13.15
CA ARG A 75 -4.17 -5.45 -11.96
C ARG A 75 -3.26 -4.25 -11.68
N MET A 76 -1.94 -4.42 -11.78
CA MET A 76 -0.99 -3.33 -11.54
C MET A 76 -1.03 -2.27 -12.64
N ALA A 77 -1.25 -2.65 -13.91
CA ALA A 77 -1.52 -1.70 -14.98
C ALA A 77 -2.80 -0.89 -14.69
N ARG A 78 -3.85 -1.54 -14.21
CA ARG A 78 -5.09 -0.86 -13.81
C ARG A 78 -4.90 0.09 -12.63
N VAL A 79 -4.09 -0.31 -11.64
CA VAL A 79 -3.71 0.56 -10.51
C VAL A 79 -2.97 1.80 -11.02
N ALA A 80 -1.97 1.63 -11.87
CA ALA A 80 -1.20 2.73 -12.45
C ALA A 80 -2.10 3.71 -13.22
N GLU A 81 -3.02 3.18 -14.03
CA GLU A 81 -3.99 3.97 -14.79
C GLU A 81 -4.93 4.78 -13.89
N LEU A 82 -5.57 4.12 -12.92
CA LEU A 82 -6.52 4.77 -12.01
C LEU A 82 -5.87 5.86 -11.15
N LEU A 83 -4.64 5.61 -10.72
CA LEU A 83 -3.88 6.53 -9.87
C LEU A 83 -3.11 7.59 -10.66
N GLY A 84 -3.09 7.51 -12.00
CA GLY A 84 -2.27 8.38 -12.85
C GLY A 84 -0.79 8.33 -12.46
N ALA A 85 -0.27 7.16 -12.11
CA ALA A 85 1.00 7.01 -11.41
C ALA A 85 2.00 6.16 -12.21
N ASP A 86 3.26 6.60 -12.26
CA ASP A 86 4.36 5.79 -12.78
C ASP A 86 4.89 4.84 -11.70
N LEU A 87 4.50 3.58 -11.79
CA LEU A 87 4.96 2.54 -10.85
C LEU A 87 6.43 2.14 -11.05
N GLN A 88 7.17 2.68 -12.01
CA GLN A 88 8.63 2.49 -12.09
C GLN A 88 9.40 3.52 -11.25
N ASP A 89 8.76 4.64 -10.89
CA ASP A 89 9.38 5.66 -10.05
C ASP A 89 9.46 5.18 -8.58
N PRO A 90 10.66 5.11 -7.99
CA PRO A 90 10.83 4.71 -6.59
C PRO A 90 10.14 5.67 -5.61
N ALA A 91 10.05 6.97 -5.91
CA ALA A 91 9.35 7.94 -5.07
C ALA A 91 7.84 7.66 -5.05
N VAL A 92 7.25 7.35 -6.20
CA VAL A 92 5.85 6.94 -6.31
C VAL A 92 5.59 5.64 -5.54
N ARG A 93 6.48 4.64 -5.65
CA ARG A 93 6.33 3.38 -4.89
C ARG A 93 6.38 3.62 -3.38
N MET A 94 7.29 4.46 -2.91
CA MET A 94 7.40 4.82 -1.49
C MET A 94 6.14 5.53 -0.99
N GLU A 95 5.64 6.49 -1.77
CA GLU A 95 4.41 7.22 -1.46
C GLU A 95 3.19 6.28 -1.36
N LEU A 96 3.06 5.36 -2.31
CA LEU A 96 1.97 4.37 -2.31
C LEU A 96 2.10 3.35 -1.18
N TRP A 97 3.32 2.91 -0.86
CA TRP A 97 3.56 2.05 0.29
C TRP A 97 3.16 2.76 1.58
N PHE A 98 3.59 4.01 1.77
CA PHE A 98 3.21 4.83 2.91
C PHE A 98 1.69 4.97 3.01
N ALA A 99 1.00 5.30 1.92
CA ALA A 99 -0.46 5.41 1.91
C ALA A 99 -1.14 4.08 2.32
N LEU A 100 -0.62 2.93 1.88
CA LEU A 100 -1.18 1.62 2.22
C LEU A 100 -0.99 1.23 3.68
N GLU A 101 0.10 1.66 4.34
CA GLU A 101 0.34 1.38 5.77
C GLU A 101 -0.57 2.20 6.68
N TRP A 102 -1.13 3.31 6.18
CA TRP A 102 -2.02 4.20 6.93
C TRP A 102 -3.51 4.02 6.61
N LEU A 103 -3.86 3.10 5.69
CA LEU A 103 -5.23 2.62 5.52
C LEU A 103 -5.58 1.66 6.67
N SER A 104 -6.78 1.80 7.21
CA SER A 104 -7.30 0.85 8.21
C SER A 104 -7.51 -0.52 7.58
N ASP A 105 -7.42 -1.59 8.38
CA ASP A 105 -7.80 -2.93 7.93
C ASP A 105 -9.29 -3.01 7.50
N ASP A 106 -10.14 -2.11 8.03
CA ASP A 106 -11.55 -1.96 7.64
C ASP A 106 -11.75 -1.39 6.21
N ASP A 107 -10.70 -0.90 5.55
CA ASP A 107 -10.74 -0.37 4.18
C ASP A 107 -10.48 -1.44 3.09
N PHE A 108 -10.44 -2.72 3.49
CA PHE A 108 -10.24 -3.91 2.66
C PHE A 108 -11.51 -4.74 2.44
#